data_AF-A0A951JJ86-F1
#
_entry.id   AF-A0A951JJ86-F1
#
_cell.length_a   1.000
_cell.length_b   1.000
_cell.length_c   1.000
_cell.angle_alpha   90.00
_cell.angle_beta   90.00
_cell.angle_gamma   90.00
#
_symmetry.space_group_name_H-M   'P 1'
#
loop_
_entity.id
_entity.type
_entity.pdbx_description
1 polymer ?
#
loop_
_entity_poly.entity_id
_entity_poly.type
_entity_poly.pdbx_seq_one_letter_code
_entity_poly.pdbx_strand_id
1 'polypeptide(L)'
;QYGGGVYALAPAPDGSVWGTTFGFPGAIIRLSPGPNPPETALTEVFEVPWNNPAVANQGFSPRGGDVDRNGVYWAALASGHMASFDRRKCRGPLNGPTATGQHCPEGWTFYAEPLPQLGNVTSPGSGEGSYYTWVDQFNTLGLGENVPINTGNQSEGLLVLKDGKWVVLRVPYPMGFYTKWLDGRIDDPDAGWKGRGLWAAISTRTPYHMEGGKGTTSKAIHFQLRPHPLAR
;
A
#
# COMPACT_ATOMS: atom_id res chain seq x y z
N GLN A 1 1.10 -23.88 7.40
CA GLN A 1 1.20 -22.93 8.52
C GLN A 1 1.69 -21.61 7.96
N TYR A 2 0.94 -20.52 8.13
CA TYR A 2 1.46 -19.17 7.91
C TYR A 2 2.44 -18.88 9.06
N GLY A 3 3.69 -19.32 8.89
CA GLY A 3 4.78 -19.12 9.84
C GLY A 3 5.51 -17.82 9.54
N GLY A 4 5.62 -16.94 10.52
CA GLY A 4 6.20 -15.60 10.38
C GLY A 4 5.25 -14.53 10.90
N GLY A 5 5.80 -13.50 11.54
CA GLY A 5 5.01 -12.39 12.06
C GLY A 5 4.28 -11.63 10.95
N VAL A 6 3.19 -10.96 11.32
CA VAL A 6 2.46 -10.06 10.43
C VAL A 6 3.35 -8.83 10.18
N TYR A 7 3.56 -8.47 8.91
CA TYR A 7 4.50 -7.43 8.54
C TYR A 7 3.91 -6.01 8.61
N ALA A 8 2.67 -5.87 8.19
CA ALA A 8 1.89 -4.63 8.31
C ALA A 8 0.63 -4.91 9.12
N LEU A 9 0.18 -3.92 9.90
CA LEU A 9 -1.06 -4.00 10.67
C LEU A 9 -1.87 -2.74 10.43
N ALA A 10 -3.13 -2.91 10.06
CA ALA A 10 -4.06 -1.83 9.78
C ALA A 10 -5.41 -2.11 10.46
N PRO A 11 -5.72 -1.42 11.57
CA PRO A 11 -7.05 -1.46 12.17
C PRO A 11 -8.09 -0.90 11.20
N ALA A 12 -9.17 -1.63 10.99
CA ALA A 12 -10.27 -1.24 10.12
C ALA A 12 -11.45 -0.67 10.91
N PRO A 13 -12.32 0.15 10.26
CA PRO A 13 -13.49 0.73 10.92
C PRO A 13 -14.49 -0.28 11.48
N ASP A 14 -14.52 -1.50 10.95
CA ASP A 14 -15.39 -2.60 11.41
C ASP A 14 -14.84 -3.33 12.65
N GLY A 15 -13.74 -2.84 13.23
CA GLY A 15 -13.07 -3.44 14.39
C GLY A 15 -12.18 -4.64 14.05
N SER A 16 -12.05 -5.01 12.77
CA SER A 16 -11.06 -6.00 12.35
C SER A 16 -9.66 -5.39 12.25
N VAL A 17 -8.64 -6.23 12.29
CA VAL A 17 -7.25 -5.83 12.04
C VAL A 17 -6.76 -6.59 10.83
N TRP A 18 -6.34 -5.85 9.82
CA TRP A 18 -5.75 -6.42 8.62
C TRP A 18 -4.24 -6.42 8.70
N GLY A 19 -3.62 -7.28 7.89
CA GLY A 19 -2.19 -7.26 7.73
C GLY A 19 -1.71 -8.06 6.54
N THR A 20 -0.41 -7.99 6.29
CA THR A 20 0.27 -8.79 5.27
C THR A 20 1.15 -9.85 5.90
N THR A 21 1.23 -10.99 5.25
CA THR A 21 2.22 -12.03 5.57
C THR A 21 3.16 -12.18 4.40
N PHE A 22 4.45 -12.08 4.69
CA PHE A 22 5.51 -12.33 3.72
C PHE A 22 5.49 -13.77 3.20
N GLY A 23 6.23 -13.97 2.12
CA GLY A 23 6.39 -15.25 1.45
C GLY A 23 6.01 -15.16 -0.01
N PHE A 24 6.19 -16.26 -0.72
CA PHE A 24 5.77 -16.40 -2.10
C PHE A 24 4.66 -17.46 -2.16
N PRO A 25 3.46 -17.14 -2.67
CA PRO A 25 3.05 -15.82 -3.18
C PRO A 25 2.67 -14.82 -2.07
N GLY A 26 2.64 -15.25 -0.81
CA GLY A 26 2.27 -14.43 0.33
C GLY A 26 0.76 -14.17 0.40
N ALA A 27 0.31 -13.46 1.44
CA ALA A 27 -1.11 -13.30 1.71
C ALA A 27 -1.41 -12.00 2.46
N ILE A 28 -2.68 -11.64 2.49
CA ILE A 28 -3.24 -10.73 3.48
C ILE A 28 -4.03 -11.55 4.50
N ILE A 29 -4.04 -11.07 5.73
CA ILE A 29 -4.80 -11.66 6.82
C ILE A 29 -5.77 -10.64 7.36
N ARG A 30 -6.92 -11.12 7.85
CA ARG A 30 -7.91 -10.30 8.53
C ARG A 30 -8.28 -10.99 9.84
N LEU A 31 -7.92 -10.37 10.95
CA LEU A 31 -8.29 -10.80 12.29
C LEU A 31 -9.59 -10.10 12.70
N SER A 32 -10.62 -10.87 13.01
CA SER A 32 -11.82 -10.38 13.70
C SER A 32 -11.73 -10.81 15.17
N PRO A 33 -11.57 -9.89 16.13
CA PRO A 33 -11.42 -10.26 17.54
C PRO A 33 -12.64 -10.99 18.11
N GLY A 34 -13.85 -10.61 17.68
CA GLY A 34 -15.09 -11.11 18.29
C GLY A 34 -15.31 -10.61 19.72
N PRO A 35 -16.36 -11.07 20.41
CA PRO A 35 -16.72 -10.57 21.74
C PRO A 35 -15.80 -11.05 22.87
N ASN A 36 -15.11 -12.19 22.72
CA ASN A 36 -14.12 -12.71 23.68
C ASN A 36 -12.83 -13.09 22.91
N PRO A 37 -11.95 -12.12 22.59
CA PRO A 37 -10.83 -12.35 21.67
C PRO A 37 -9.95 -13.58 21.93
N PRO A 38 -9.66 -13.98 23.18
CA PRO A 38 -8.93 -15.22 23.45
C PRO A 38 -9.60 -16.51 22.92
N GLU A 39 -10.93 -16.53 22.75
CA GLU A 39 -11.70 -17.72 22.40
C GLU A 39 -12.43 -17.60 21.06
N THR A 40 -12.81 -16.38 20.67
CA THR A 40 -13.69 -16.12 19.51
C THR A 40 -12.98 -15.47 18.33
N ALA A 41 -11.68 -15.17 18.45
CA ALA A 41 -10.97 -14.52 17.36
C ALA A 41 -10.93 -15.42 16.11
N LEU A 42 -11.34 -14.84 14.98
CA LEU A 42 -11.32 -15.49 13.68
C LEU A 42 -10.28 -14.81 12.80
N THR A 43 -9.34 -15.60 12.28
CA THR A 43 -8.39 -15.14 11.26
C THR A 43 -8.81 -15.69 9.90
N GLU A 44 -9.12 -14.80 8.98
CA GLU A 44 -9.29 -15.10 7.57
C GLU A 44 -7.95 -14.85 6.87
N VAL A 45 -7.61 -15.69 5.89
CA VAL A 45 -6.38 -15.56 5.10
C VAL A 45 -6.73 -15.57 3.63
N PHE A 46 -6.23 -14.57 2.90
CA PHE A 46 -6.42 -14.43 1.46
C PHE A 46 -5.06 -14.39 0.80
N GLU A 47 -4.71 -15.49 0.13
CA GLU A 47 -3.45 -15.62 -0.59
C GLU A 47 -3.50 -14.74 -1.85
N VAL A 48 -2.39 -14.05 -2.14
CA VAL A 48 -2.30 -13.25 -3.38
C VAL A 48 -2.39 -14.22 -4.56
N PRO A 49 -3.31 -14.00 -5.53
CA PRO A 49 -3.48 -14.90 -6.66
C PRO A 49 -2.18 -15.14 -7.43
N TRP A 50 -1.73 -16.39 -7.40
CA TRP A 50 -0.54 -16.87 -8.11
C TRP A 50 -0.80 -18.28 -8.65
N ASN A 51 -0.47 -18.51 -9.92
CA ASN A 51 -0.82 -19.72 -10.68
C ASN A 51 -2.30 -20.11 -10.56
N ASN A 52 -3.18 -19.13 -10.38
CA ASN A 52 -4.60 -19.35 -10.22
C ASN A 52 -5.30 -19.14 -11.57
N PRO A 53 -5.86 -20.20 -12.19
CA PRO A 53 -6.49 -20.09 -13.51
C PRO A 53 -7.80 -19.31 -13.50
N ALA A 54 -8.37 -19.02 -12.33
CA ALA A 54 -9.62 -18.26 -12.20
C ALA A 54 -9.42 -16.74 -12.32
N VAL A 55 -8.18 -16.25 -12.39
CA VAL A 55 -7.89 -14.81 -12.54
C VAL A 55 -6.99 -14.55 -13.74
N ALA A 56 -7.23 -13.43 -14.42
CA ALA A 56 -6.40 -12.99 -15.55
C ALA A 56 -5.07 -12.37 -15.10
N ASN A 57 -5.06 -11.70 -13.94
CA ASN A 57 -3.89 -11.03 -13.39
C ASN A 57 -3.44 -11.72 -12.11
N GLN A 58 -2.12 -11.76 -11.93
CA GLN A 58 -1.48 -12.41 -10.79
C GLN A 58 -0.50 -11.43 -10.12
N GLY A 59 -0.19 -11.69 -8.87
CA GLY A 59 0.79 -10.94 -8.11
C GLY A 59 1.43 -11.81 -7.05
N PHE A 60 2.40 -11.26 -6.33
CA PHE A 60 3.09 -12.00 -5.28
C PHE A 60 3.81 -11.06 -4.31
N SER A 61 4.13 -11.64 -3.15
CA SER A 61 4.98 -11.09 -2.10
C SER A 61 4.52 -9.70 -1.67
N PRO A 62 3.36 -9.60 -0.98
CA PRO A 62 2.92 -8.34 -0.41
C PRO A 62 3.93 -7.84 0.63
N ARG A 63 4.19 -6.53 0.62
CA ARG A 63 4.95 -5.84 1.65
C ARG A 63 3.99 -5.11 2.58
N GLY A 64 4.11 -3.80 2.70
CA GLY A 64 3.27 -2.98 3.53
C GLY A 64 1.93 -2.73 2.89
N GLY A 65 0.92 -2.53 3.72
CA GLY A 65 -0.43 -2.26 3.27
C GLY A 65 -1.29 -1.61 4.34
N ASP A 66 -2.38 -1.00 3.92
CA ASP A 66 -3.28 -0.27 4.80
C ASP A 66 -4.73 -0.47 4.34
N VAL A 67 -5.65 -0.26 5.26
CA VAL A 67 -7.09 -0.44 5.02
C VAL A 67 -7.75 0.92 4.83
N ASP A 68 -8.64 1.02 3.86
CA ASP A 68 -9.45 2.23 3.67
C ASP A 68 -10.69 2.23 4.59
N ARG A 69 -11.39 3.37 4.64
CA ARG A 69 -12.59 3.51 5.47
C ARG A 69 -13.80 2.69 4.96
N ASN A 70 -13.70 2.07 3.79
CA ASN A 70 -14.70 1.16 3.25
C ASN A 70 -14.39 -0.32 3.55
N GLY A 71 -13.28 -0.60 4.23
CA GLY A 71 -12.83 -1.97 4.53
C GLY A 71 -12.15 -2.66 3.34
N VAL A 72 -11.66 -1.92 2.36
CA VAL A 72 -10.81 -2.44 1.27
C VAL A 72 -9.36 -2.36 1.72
N TYR A 73 -8.66 -3.49 1.66
CA TYR A 73 -7.24 -3.54 2.01
C TYR A 73 -6.37 -3.29 0.79
N TRP A 74 -5.34 -2.46 0.93
CA TRP A 74 -4.42 -2.10 -0.14
C TRP A 74 -3.01 -2.54 0.22
N ALA A 75 -2.25 -3.08 -0.74
CA ALA A 75 -0.89 -3.55 -0.49
C ALA A 75 0.04 -3.34 -1.69
N ALA A 76 1.30 -3.01 -1.39
CA ALA A 76 2.37 -2.97 -2.36
C ALA A 76 2.91 -4.39 -2.56
N LEU A 77 3.03 -4.83 -3.82
CA LEU A 77 3.47 -6.18 -4.16
C LEU A 77 4.86 -6.15 -4.81
N ALA A 78 5.69 -7.15 -4.53
CA ALA A 78 6.99 -7.28 -5.19
C ALA A 78 6.87 -7.57 -6.70
N SER A 79 5.67 -7.91 -7.19
CA SER A 79 5.37 -7.99 -8.62
C SER A 79 5.24 -6.63 -9.32
N GLY A 80 5.52 -5.51 -8.63
CA GLY A 80 5.46 -4.15 -9.19
C GLY A 80 4.02 -3.66 -9.41
N HIS A 81 3.11 -4.13 -8.56
CA HIS A 81 1.72 -3.68 -8.51
C HIS A 81 1.41 -3.06 -7.15
N MET A 82 0.47 -2.14 -7.15
CA MET A 82 -0.41 -1.97 -5.99
C MET A 82 -1.63 -2.86 -6.17
N ALA A 83 -2.02 -3.59 -5.13
CA ALA A 83 -3.21 -4.44 -5.15
C ALA A 83 -4.24 -3.93 -4.15
N SER A 84 -5.52 -4.04 -4.51
CA SER A 84 -6.63 -3.90 -3.57
C SER A 84 -7.31 -5.25 -3.37
N PHE A 85 -7.77 -5.50 -2.16
CA PHE A 85 -8.63 -6.62 -1.82
C PHE A 85 -9.93 -6.15 -1.16
N ASP A 86 -11.05 -6.49 -1.79
CA ASP A 86 -12.39 -6.20 -1.29
C ASP A 86 -13.12 -7.49 -0.91
N ARG A 87 -13.14 -7.77 0.40
CA ARG A 87 -13.80 -8.95 0.99
C ARG A 87 -15.29 -9.05 0.60
N ARG A 88 -15.96 -7.94 0.32
CA ARG A 88 -17.40 -7.92 -0.01
C ARG A 88 -17.68 -8.53 -1.39
N LYS A 89 -16.66 -8.66 -2.23
CA LYS A 89 -16.78 -9.31 -3.54
C LYS A 89 -16.75 -10.84 -3.44
N CYS A 90 -16.27 -11.39 -2.32
CA CYS A 90 -16.17 -12.83 -2.12
C CYS A 90 -17.54 -13.51 -2.17
N ARG A 91 -17.67 -14.53 -3.02
CA ARG A 91 -18.89 -15.29 -3.29
C ARG A 91 -18.92 -16.62 -2.54
N GLY A 92 -17.74 -17.19 -2.27
CA GLY A 92 -17.58 -18.46 -1.56
C GLY A 92 -17.55 -18.31 -0.02
N PRO A 93 -17.59 -19.44 0.71
CA PRO A 93 -17.36 -19.44 2.14
C PRO A 93 -15.98 -18.88 2.50
N LEU A 94 -15.94 -18.01 3.52
CA LEU A 94 -14.74 -17.34 3.99
C LEU A 94 -14.06 -18.05 5.18
N ASN A 95 -14.68 -19.13 5.65
CA ASN A 95 -14.17 -19.98 6.71
C ASN A 95 -14.51 -21.45 6.41
N GLY A 96 -13.88 -22.36 7.17
CA GLY A 96 -14.06 -23.80 7.02
C GLY A 96 -13.10 -24.46 6.02
N PRO A 97 -13.29 -25.75 5.71
CA PRO A 97 -12.32 -26.57 4.98
C PRO A 97 -12.02 -26.10 3.55
N THR A 98 -12.91 -25.33 2.94
CA THR A 98 -12.74 -24.80 1.58
C THR A 98 -12.10 -23.41 1.55
N ALA A 99 -11.87 -22.76 2.70
CA ALA A 99 -11.23 -21.45 2.80
C ALA A 99 -9.70 -21.58 2.79
N THR A 100 -9.14 -21.98 1.65
CA THR A 100 -7.73 -22.41 1.51
C THR A 100 -6.73 -21.29 1.20
N GLY A 101 -7.09 -20.02 1.46
CA GLY A 101 -6.29 -18.87 1.03
C GLY A 101 -6.66 -18.33 -0.36
N GLN A 102 -6.69 -19.18 -1.39
CA GLN A 102 -7.04 -18.76 -2.77
C GLN A 102 -8.55 -18.79 -3.09
N HIS A 103 -9.40 -18.89 -2.06
CA HIS A 103 -10.84 -19.14 -2.20
C HIS A 103 -11.69 -17.90 -2.54
N CYS A 104 -11.09 -16.71 -2.54
CA CYS A 104 -11.73 -15.46 -2.98
C CYS A 104 -10.86 -14.71 -4.02
N PRO A 105 -10.68 -15.27 -5.23
CA PRO A 105 -9.96 -14.59 -6.30
C PRO A 105 -10.63 -13.26 -6.73
N GLU A 106 -11.95 -13.18 -6.66
CA GLU A 106 -12.77 -12.04 -7.08
C GLU A 106 -12.64 -10.80 -6.20
N GLY A 107 -12.08 -10.95 -4.99
CA GLY A 107 -11.75 -9.83 -4.11
C GLY A 107 -10.57 -9.01 -4.61
N TRP A 108 -9.68 -9.60 -5.40
CA TRP A 108 -8.42 -8.99 -5.81
C TRP A 108 -8.56 -8.08 -7.04
N THR A 109 -7.83 -6.98 -7.03
CA THR A 109 -7.61 -6.13 -8.21
C THR A 109 -6.16 -5.63 -8.18
N PHE A 110 -5.51 -5.62 -9.34
CA PHE A 110 -4.10 -5.30 -9.48
C PHE A 110 -3.92 -4.07 -10.38
N TYR A 111 -3.08 -3.15 -9.92
CA TYR A 111 -2.73 -1.91 -10.63
C TYR A 111 -1.22 -1.92 -10.84
N ALA A 112 -0.78 -2.14 -12.09
CA ALA A 112 0.65 -2.08 -12.42
C ALA A 112 1.17 -0.66 -12.16
N GLU A 113 2.23 -0.54 -11.37
CA GLU A 113 2.82 0.75 -11.02
C GLU A 113 3.47 1.41 -12.25
N PRO A 114 3.56 2.75 -12.30
CA PRO A 114 3.91 3.49 -13.52
C PRO A 114 5.44 3.52 -13.77
N LEU A 115 6.05 2.34 -13.83
CA LEU A 115 7.44 2.13 -14.26
C LEU A 115 7.53 1.03 -15.33
N PRO A 116 8.58 1.05 -16.17
CA PRO A 116 8.84 -0.05 -17.10
C PRO A 116 9.02 -1.39 -16.38
N GLN A 117 8.69 -2.47 -17.10
CA GLN A 117 8.98 -3.83 -16.68
C GLN A 117 10.40 -4.24 -17.14
N LEU A 118 10.99 -5.25 -16.47
CA LEU A 118 12.23 -5.87 -16.91
C LEU A 118 12.05 -6.55 -18.27
N GLY A 119 13.02 -6.39 -19.19
CA GLY A 119 12.85 -6.64 -20.62
C GLY A 119 12.41 -8.05 -21.06
N ASN A 120 12.55 -9.07 -20.23
CA ASN A 120 12.16 -10.46 -20.54
C ASN A 120 11.02 -10.99 -19.65
N VAL A 121 10.42 -10.13 -18.82
CA VAL A 121 9.30 -10.51 -17.96
C VAL A 121 8.01 -10.27 -18.73
N THR A 122 7.26 -11.34 -18.99
CA THR A 122 6.00 -11.31 -19.75
C THR A 122 4.77 -11.17 -18.85
N SER A 123 4.89 -11.42 -17.55
CA SER A 123 3.81 -11.16 -16.60
C SER A 123 3.58 -9.65 -16.44
N PRO A 124 2.33 -9.21 -16.24
CA PRO A 124 2.03 -7.80 -15.95
C PRO A 124 2.74 -7.34 -14.68
N GLY A 125 2.94 -6.03 -14.56
CA GLY A 125 3.63 -5.40 -13.41
C GLY A 125 4.66 -4.39 -13.87
N SER A 126 5.56 -4.01 -12.95
CA SER A 126 6.67 -3.08 -13.23
C SER A 126 7.93 -3.47 -12.45
N GLY A 127 9.05 -2.82 -12.77
CA GLY A 127 10.28 -2.86 -11.98
C GLY A 127 10.27 -1.95 -10.74
N GLU A 128 9.10 -1.44 -10.32
CA GLU A 128 8.97 -0.64 -9.11
C GLU A 128 9.25 -1.48 -7.84
N GLY A 129 9.74 -0.81 -6.80
CA GLY A 129 10.15 -1.39 -5.53
C GLY A 129 9.40 -0.80 -4.34
N SER A 130 8.08 -0.67 -4.43
CA SER A 130 7.26 -0.07 -3.38
C SER A 130 7.34 -0.85 -2.06
N TYR A 131 7.57 -0.14 -0.96
CA TYR A 131 7.70 -0.73 0.37
C TYR A 131 6.36 -0.82 1.11
N TYR A 132 5.51 0.20 0.98
CA TYR A 132 4.25 0.33 1.71
C TYR A 132 3.17 0.97 0.84
N THR A 133 1.91 0.57 1.07
CA THR A 133 0.72 1.31 0.65
C THR A 133 0.06 1.94 1.86
N TRP A 134 -0.03 3.26 1.91
CA TRP A 134 -0.78 4.00 2.93
C TRP A 134 -2.04 4.57 2.30
N VAL A 135 -3.16 4.61 3.03
CA VAL A 135 -4.41 5.17 2.50
C VAL A 135 -4.68 6.54 3.12
N ASP A 136 -4.84 7.57 2.27
CA ASP A 136 -5.29 8.89 2.70
C ASP A 136 -6.78 8.87 3.05
N GLN A 137 -7.11 8.35 4.23
CA GLN A 137 -8.48 8.19 4.69
C GLN A 137 -9.24 9.52 4.84
N PHE A 138 -8.52 10.64 5.02
CA PHE A 138 -9.08 11.92 5.44
C PHE A 138 -8.79 13.08 4.49
N ASN A 139 -8.36 12.80 3.25
CA ASN A 139 -8.06 13.84 2.26
C ASN A 139 -7.01 14.86 2.76
N THR A 140 -5.97 14.34 3.41
CA THR A 140 -4.85 15.12 3.94
C THR A 140 -3.99 15.71 2.82
N LEU A 141 -3.85 15.02 1.68
CA LEU A 141 -3.12 15.55 0.53
C LEU A 141 -3.96 16.54 -0.31
N GLY A 142 -5.29 16.41 -0.29
CA GLY A 142 -6.19 17.21 -1.14
C GLY A 142 -6.64 16.51 -2.43
N LEU A 143 -6.40 15.20 -2.58
CA LEU A 143 -6.84 14.41 -3.76
C LEU A 143 -8.13 13.60 -3.54
N GLY A 144 -8.75 13.69 -2.36
CA GLY A 144 -9.96 12.97 -1.97
C GLY A 144 -9.75 12.06 -0.75
N GLU A 145 -10.84 11.56 -0.18
CA GLU A 145 -10.79 10.55 0.87
C GLU A 145 -10.55 9.15 0.29
N ASN A 146 -9.95 8.27 1.10
CA ASN A 146 -9.63 6.88 0.77
C ASN A 146 -8.75 6.72 -0.48
N VAL A 147 -7.79 7.61 -0.67
CA VAL A 147 -6.87 7.53 -1.81
C VAL A 147 -5.62 6.74 -1.42
N PRO A 148 -5.36 5.57 -2.01
CA PRO A 148 -4.17 4.78 -1.71
C PRO A 148 -2.91 5.38 -2.36
N ILE A 149 -1.80 5.34 -1.63
CA ILE A 149 -0.51 5.91 -2.00
C ILE A 149 0.61 4.91 -1.72
N ASN A 150 1.34 4.54 -2.78
CA ASN A 150 2.53 3.70 -2.67
C ASN A 150 3.81 4.53 -2.47
N THR A 151 4.72 4.00 -1.66
CA THR A 151 6.08 4.51 -1.52
C THR A 151 6.95 4.07 -2.72
N GLY A 152 6.84 4.75 -3.87
CA GLY A 152 7.54 4.42 -5.12
C GLY A 152 9.03 4.69 -5.05
N ASN A 153 9.79 3.71 -4.57
CA ASN A 153 11.22 3.83 -4.28
C ASN A 153 12.10 3.93 -5.53
N GLN A 154 11.79 3.19 -6.60
CA GLN A 154 12.49 3.29 -7.88
C GLN A 154 12.02 4.50 -8.68
N SER A 155 10.79 4.96 -8.41
CA SER A 155 10.28 6.24 -8.89
C SER A 155 10.71 7.45 -8.05
N GLU A 156 11.52 7.29 -6.99
CA GLU A 156 11.92 8.38 -6.08
C GLU A 156 10.75 9.33 -5.74
N GLY A 157 9.60 8.75 -5.39
CA GLY A 157 8.40 9.55 -5.14
C GLY A 157 7.27 8.78 -4.47
N LEU A 158 6.14 9.45 -4.33
CA LEU A 158 4.88 8.83 -3.90
C LEU A 158 4.01 8.57 -5.12
N LEU A 159 3.42 7.37 -5.19
CA LEU A 159 2.58 6.92 -6.30
C LEU A 159 1.13 6.92 -5.84
N VAL A 160 0.40 7.97 -6.15
CA VAL A 160 -1.01 8.11 -5.79
C VAL A 160 -1.87 7.47 -6.87
N LEU A 161 -2.76 6.55 -6.50
CA LEU A 161 -3.75 6.01 -7.43
C LEU A 161 -5.10 6.71 -7.23
N LYS A 162 -5.45 7.61 -8.14
CA LYS A 162 -6.74 8.32 -8.14
C LYS A 162 -7.56 7.90 -9.34
N ASP A 163 -8.75 7.36 -9.10
CA ASP A 163 -9.70 6.95 -10.15
C ASP A 163 -9.07 6.05 -11.23
N GLY A 164 -8.22 5.10 -10.80
CA GLY A 164 -7.50 4.19 -11.68
C GLY A 164 -6.32 4.81 -12.45
N LYS A 165 -5.96 6.06 -12.16
CA LYS A 165 -4.84 6.77 -12.79
C LYS A 165 -3.76 7.09 -11.76
N TRP A 166 -2.51 6.98 -12.21
CA TRP A 166 -1.35 7.30 -11.39
C TRP A 166 -1.03 8.79 -11.42
N VAL A 167 -0.84 9.38 -10.23
CA VAL A 167 -0.23 10.68 -10.01
C VAL A 167 1.08 10.46 -9.27
N VAL A 168 2.20 10.83 -9.90
CA VAL A 168 3.54 10.61 -9.35
C VAL A 168 4.05 11.89 -8.71
N LEU A 169 4.19 11.89 -7.38
CA LEU A 169 4.78 12.99 -6.61
C LEU A 169 6.28 12.75 -6.49
N ARG A 170 7.01 13.11 -7.56
CA ARG A 170 8.47 12.92 -7.67
C ARG A 170 9.23 13.86 -6.73
N VAL A 171 10.22 13.32 -6.02
CA VAL A 171 11.26 14.09 -5.32
C VAL A 171 12.55 13.98 -6.15
N PRO A 172 12.85 14.98 -7.01
CA PRO A 172 13.96 14.85 -7.95
C PRO A 172 15.34 15.02 -7.30
N TYR A 173 15.40 15.74 -6.17
CA TYR A 173 16.64 16.04 -5.47
C TYR A 173 16.41 16.16 -3.94
N PRO A 174 17.37 15.74 -3.11
CA PRO A 174 18.51 14.91 -3.49
C PRO A 174 18.06 13.52 -3.98
N MET A 175 18.78 12.95 -4.95
CA MET A 175 18.57 11.57 -5.39
C MET A 175 18.76 10.61 -4.22
N GLY A 176 18.01 9.51 -4.23
CA GLY A 176 17.93 8.54 -3.16
C GLY A 176 16.74 8.73 -2.23
N PHE A 177 15.63 9.31 -2.71
CA PHE A 177 14.37 9.35 -1.96
C PHE A 177 13.76 7.93 -1.85
N TYR A 178 14.33 7.15 -0.93
CA TYR A 178 13.83 5.85 -0.52
C TYR A 178 13.02 6.01 0.75
N THR A 179 11.70 5.90 0.63
CA THR A 179 10.80 5.98 1.78
C THR A 179 10.17 4.62 2.10
N LYS A 180 9.97 4.37 3.38
CA LYS A 180 9.31 3.17 3.90
C LYS A 180 7.90 3.45 4.41
N TRP A 181 7.56 4.71 4.59
CA TRP A 181 6.30 5.14 5.17
C TRP A 181 6.01 6.61 4.81
N LEU A 182 4.74 6.99 4.92
CA LEU A 182 4.29 8.37 4.91
C LEU A 182 3.09 8.51 5.83
N ASP A 183 2.83 9.71 6.32
CA ASP A 183 1.61 10.02 7.03
C ASP A 183 1.07 11.40 6.62
N GLY A 184 -0.24 11.58 6.80
CA GLY A 184 -0.94 12.82 6.51
C GLY A 184 -1.18 13.65 7.76
N ARG A 185 -1.10 14.98 7.63
CA ARG A 185 -1.45 15.90 8.71
C ARG A 185 -2.32 17.03 8.19
N ILE A 186 -3.36 17.36 8.93
CA ILE A 186 -4.17 18.57 8.76
C ILE A 186 -3.88 19.45 9.98
N ASP A 187 -3.01 20.44 9.78
CA ASP A 187 -2.63 21.44 10.78
C ASP A 187 -3.72 22.50 10.99
N ASP A 188 -4.40 22.89 9.91
CA ASP A 188 -5.50 23.85 9.94
C ASP A 188 -6.52 23.47 8.85
N PRO A 189 -7.75 23.03 9.21
CA PRO A 189 -8.76 22.66 8.23
C PRO A 189 -9.24 23.84 7.38
N ASP A 190 -9.15 25.07 7.89
CA ASP A 190 -9.63 26.30 7.26
C ASP A 190 -8.58 26.97 6.36
N ALA A 191 -7.29 26.62 6.51
CA ALA A 191 -6.19 27.15 5.68
C ALA A 191 -6.08 26.48 4.29
N GLY A 192 -7.07 25.67 3.89
CA GLY A 192 -7.11 25.03 2.57
C GLY A 192 -5.95 24.06 2.34
N TRP A 193 -5.25 24.21 1.20
CA TRP A 193 -4.12 23.34 0.84
C TRP A 193 -2.85 23.61 1.67
N LYS A 194 -2.75 24.76 2.32
CA LYS A 194 -1.58 25.14 3.13
C LYS A 194 -1.60 24.53 4.52
N GLY A 195 -2.80 24.33 5.08
CA GLY A 195 -2.99 23.73 6.39
C GLY A 195 -2.97 22.21 6.38
N ARG A 196 -2.59 21.57 5.26
CA ARG A 196 -2.53 20.12 5.14
C ARG A 196 -1.35 19.68 4.28
N GLY A 197 -0.95 18.42 4.44
CA GLY A 197 0.08 17.82 3.60
C GLY A 197 0.45 16.41 4.06
N LEU A 198 1.32 15.78 3.28
CA LEU A 198 1.92 14.50 3.61
C LEU A 198 3.36 14.70 4.06
N TRP A 199 3.80 13.88 5.01
CA TRP A 199 5.17 13.83 5.47
C TRP A 199 5.74 12.44 5.25
N ALA A 200 6.89 12.36 4.59
CA ALA A 200 7.60 11.11 4.37
C ALA A 200 9.07 11.27 4.76
N ALA A 201 9.63 10.27 5.44
CA ALA A 201 11.04 10.28 5.81
C ALA A 201 11.89 9.63 4.72
N ILE A 202 13.05 10.22 4.42
CA ILE A 202 14.10 9.48 3.74
C ILE A 202 14.59 8.38 4.68
N SER A 203 14.21 7.15 4.36
CA SER A 203 14.27 5.96 5.20
C SER A 203 15.41 5.01 4.81
N THR A 204 16.35 5.47 3.96
CA THR A 204 17.56 4.70 3.67
C THR A 204 18.43 4.55 4.93
N ARG A 205 19.03 3.37 5.07
CA ARG A 205 19.97 3.08 6.18
C ARG A 205 21.37 3.62 5.92
N THR A 206 21.65 4.03 4.68
CA THR A 206 22.96 4.54 4.25
C THR A 206 22.78 5.90 3.59
N PRO A 207 22.40 6.94 4.35
CA PRO A 207 22.17 8.28 3.79
C PRO A 207 23.42 8.87 3.15
N TYR A 208 24.61 8.43 3.56
CA TYR A 208 25.89 8.80 2.96
C TYR A 208 26.16 8.20 1.56
N HIS A 209 25.31 7.28 1.08
CA HIS A 209 25.29 6.82 -0.32
C HIS A 209 24.32 7.60 -1.21
N MET A 210 23.54 8.52 -0.63
CA MET A 210 22.68 9.42 -1.40
C MET A 210 23.49 10.58 -1.96
N GLU A 211 22.84 11.37 -2.82
CA GLU A 211 23.37 12.66 -3.20
C GLU A 211 23.66 13.53 -1.95
N GLY A 212 24.82 14.19 -1.96
CA GLY A 212 25.41 14.88 -0.81
C GLY A 212 26.52 14.11 -0.09
N GLY A 213 26.54 12.77 -0.19
CA GLY A 213 27.67 11.94 0.26
C GLY A 213 27.92 11.94 1.79
N LYS A 214 29.19 11.83 2.19
CA LYS A 214 29.59 11.74 3.61
C LYS A 214 29.05 12.94 4.40
N GLY A 215 28.33 12.67 5.48
CA GLY A 215 27.72 13.69 6.33
C GLY A 215 26.23 13.93 6.05
N THR A 216 25.68 13.37 4.97
CA THR A 216 24.23 13.38 4.72
C THR A 216 23.48 12.65 5.84
N THR A 217 22.47 13.32 6.39
CA THR A 217 21.55 12.80 7.42
C THR A 217 20.18 12.48 6.82
N SER A 218 19.32 11.79 7.58
CA SER A 218 17.92 11.60 7.20
C SER A 218 17.17 12.94 7.15
N LYS A 219 16.16 13.04 6.28
CA LYS A 219 15.32 14.23 6.07
C LYS A 219 13.86 13.82 6.10
N ALA A 220 13.00 14.74 6.54
CA ALA A 220 11.56 14.65 6.32
C ALA A 220 11.20 15.51 5.11
N ILE A 221 10.41 14.96 4.20
CA ILE A 221 9.91 15.63 3.00
C ILE A 221 8.44 15.94 3.21
N HIS A 222 8.08 17.21 3.03
CA HIS A 222 6.70 17.69 3.11
C HIS A 222 6.14 17.84 1.70
N PHE A 223 5.04 17.14 1.42
CA PHE A 223 4.30 17.24 0.16
C PHE A 223 3.03 18.05 0.40
N GLN A 224 2.88 19.13 -0.38
CA GLN A 224 1.64 19.90 -0.42
C GLN A 224 1.17 20.00 -1.86
N LEU A 225 -0.13 19.79 -2.06
CA LEU A 225 -0.74 19.87 -3.37
C LEU A 225 -1.62 21.12 -3.46
N ARG A 226 -1.25 22.01 -4.37
CA ARG A 226 -2.08 23.18 -4.70
C ARG A 226 -3.31 22.72 -5.50
N PRO A 227 -4.48 23.35 -5.29
CA PRO A 227 -5.68 23.05 -6.09
C PRO A 227 -5.54 23.52 -7.55
N HIS A 228 -4.69 24.53 -7.80
CA HIS A 228 -4.34 25.00 -9.15
C HIS A 228 -2.96 25.68 -9.14
N PRO A 229 -2.29 25.86 -10.29
CA PRO A 229 -0.93 26.41 -10.36
C PRO A 229 -0.77 27.82 -9.78
N LEU A 230 -1.84 28.62 -9.80
CA LEU A 230 -1.86 30.01 -9.34
C LEU A 230 -2.26 30.17 -7.86
N ALA A 231 -2.53 29.08 -7.14
CA ALA A 231 -2.93 29.17 -5.73
C ALA A 231 -1.78 29.75 -4.89
N ARG A 232 -2.08 30.77 -4.10
CA ARG A 232 -1.10 31.51 -3.29
C ARG A 232 -1.15 31.13 -1.84
#